data_AF-A0A7Y3T1R7-F1
#
_entry.id   AF-A0A7Y3T1R7-F1
#
_cell.length_a   1.000
_cell.length_b   1.000
_cell.length_c   1.000
_cell.angle_alpha   90.00
_cell.angle_beta   90.00
_cell.angle_gamma   90.00
#
_symmetry.space_group_name_H-M   'P 1'
#
loop_
_entity.id
_entity.type
_entity.pdbx_description
1 polymer ?
#
loop_
_entity_poly.entity_id
_entity_poly.type
_entity_poly.pdbx_seq_one_letter_code
_entity_poly.pdbx_strand_id
1 'polypeptide(L)'
;MQATQQVIDMDRMGKKGTLIHPEAYGEQPPMKTVPVEAGEPDNNHPGLNPVDVYRLEIQAMIDAKANERQYDSGATLASYVNSTIEQWSSEAQAFVAWRDAVWLYALAELDKVQKADRAQPSVEDLLAELPAFEWPVAQSR
;
A
#
# COMPACT_ATOMS: atom_id res chain seq x y z
N MET A 1 -0.11 -9.75 1.26
CA MET A 1 0.47 -9.76 -0.10
C MET A 1 0.78 -8.32 -0.45
N GLN A 2 1.86 -8.05 -1.18
CA GLN A 2 2.17 -6.69 -1.64
C GLN A 2 1.11 -6.24 -2.66
N ALA A 3 0.76 -4.96 -2.62
CA ALA A 3 -0.22 -4.34 -3.52
C ALA A 3 0.36 -4.00 -4.90
N THR A 4 1.68 -4.03 -5.01
CA THR A 4 2.44 -3.67 -6.20
C THR A 4 3.54 -4.68 -6.45
N GLN A 5 3.98 -4.78 -7.71
CA GLN A 5 5.06 -5.68 -8.10
C GLN A 5 5.92 -5.05 -9.18
N GLN A 6 7.23 -5.34 -9.17
CA GLN A 6 8.12 -5.00 -10.27
C GLN A 6 7.99 -6.03 -11.39
N VAL A 7 7.73 -5.55 -12.60
CA VAL A 7 7.63 -6.35 -13.83
C VAL A 7 8.54 -5.77 -14.91
N ILE A 8 8.92 -6.61 -15.88
CA ILE A 8 9.74 -6.16 -17.01
C ILE A 8 8.92 -5.18 -17.86
N ASP A 9 9.51 -4.03 -18.16
CA ASP A 9 8.95 -3.03 -19.06
C ASP A 9 9.18 -3.45 -20.52
N MET A 10 8.29 -4.32 -21.01
CA MET A 10 8.30 -4.82 -22.38
C MET A 10 8.20 -3.69 -23.42
N ASP A 11 7.60 -2.56 -23.08
CA ASP A 11 7.47 -1.42 -24.00
C ASP A 11 8.79 -0.68 -24.21
N ARG A 12 9.74 -0.79 -23.27
CA ARG A 12 11.08 -0.20 -23.38
C ARG A 12 12.12 -1.16 -23.94
N MET A 13 11.88 -2.46 -23.91
CA MET A 13 12.78 -3.45 -24.50
C MET A 13 13.02 -3.16 -25.99
N GLY A 14 14.29 -3.15 -26.41
CA GLY A 14 14.68 -2.90 -27.80
C GLY A 14 14.49 -1.46 -28.31
N LYS A 15 14.09 -0.51 -27.45
CA LYS A 15 14.01 0.93 -27.77
C LYS A 15 15.27 1.66 -27.30
N LYS A 16 15.38 2.95 -27.67
CA LYS A 16 16.59 3.79 -27.56
C LYS A 16 17.40 3.57 -26.28
N GLY A 17 18.53 2.84 -26.39
CA GLY A 17 19.46 2.55 -25.29
C GLY A 17 19.23 1.25 -24.53
N THR A 18 18.31 0.39 -24.96
CA THR A 18 18.03 -0.91 -24.32
C THR A 18 18.07 -2.03 -25.36
N LEU A 19 18.88 -3.06 -25.09
CA LEU A 19 19.02 -4.23 -25.97
C LEU A 19 17.76 -5.10 -25.92
N ILE A 20 17.54 -5.90 -26.97
CA ILE A 20 16.42 -6.87 -27.03
C ILE A 20 16.65 -8.03 -26.04
N HIS A 21 17.92 -8.36 -25.77
CA HIS A 21 18.34 -9.37 -24.79
C HIS A 21 19.45 -8.78 -23.89
N PRO A 22 19.13 -7.85 -22.98
CA PRO A 22 20.12 -7.18 -22.14
C PRO A 22 20.86 -8.18 -21.23
N GLU A 23 20.16 -9.24 -20.81
CA GLU A 23 20.69 -10.31 -19.97
C GLU A 23 21.87 -11.05 -20.62
N ALA A 24 21.86 -11.22 -21.95
CA ALA A 24 22.96 -11.84 -22.69
C ALA A 24 24.26 -11.03 -22.63
N TYR A 25 24.17 -9.76 -22.24
CA TYR A 25 25.28 -8.82 -22.10
C TYR A 25 25.53 -8.42 -20.64
N GLY A 26 24.85 -9.07 -19.68
CA GLY A 26 24.98 -8.76 -18.25
C GLY A 26 24.25 -7.49 -17.80
N GLU A 27 23.37 -6.92 -18.63
CA GLU A 27 22.53 -5.79 -18.29
C GLU A 27 21.17 -6.27 -17.76
N GLN A 28 20.65 -5.60 -16.73
CA GLN A 28 19.30 -5.90 -16.23
C GLN A 28 18.24 -5.31 -17.18
N PRO A 29 17.14 -6.03 -17.45
CA PRO A 29 16.05 -5.49 -18.24
C PRO A 29 15.42 -4.28 -17.56
N PRO A 30 14.85 -3.33 -18.32
CA PRO A 30 14.14 -2.20 -17.74
C PRO A 30 12.94 -2.72 -16.94
N MET A 31 12.78 -2.25 -15.71
CA MET A 31 11.68 -2.63 -14.83
C MET A 31 10.69 -1.48 -14.66
N LYS A 32 9.41 -1.81 -14.47
CA LYS A 32 8.35 -0.89 -14.05
C LYS A 32 7.58 -1.49 -12.87
N THR A 33 7.09 -0.63 -11.98
CA THR A 33 6.23 -1.06 -10.87
C THR A 33 4.77 -0.97 -11.30
N VAL A 34 3.99 -2.03 -11.11
CA VAL A 34 2.58 -2.10 -11.52
C VAL A 34 1.71 -2.51 -10.34
N PRO A 35 0.42 -2.15 -10.33
CA PRO A 35 -0.50 -2.63 -9.32
C PRO A 35 -0.73 -4.15 -9.47
N VAL A 36 -1.01 -4.82 -8.34
CA VAL A 36 -1.44 -6.21 -8.29
C VAL A 36 -2.94 -6.24 -8.05
N GLU A 37 -3.69 -6.69 -9.03
CA GLU A 37 -5.16 -6.80 -8.97
C GLU A 37 -5.55 -8.28 -8.92
N ALA A 38 -6.39 -8.65 -7.95
CA ALA A 38 -6.82 -10.04 -7.75
C ALA A 38 -5.67 -11.07 -7.63
N GLY A 39 -4.48 -10.64 -7.20
CA GLY A 39 -3.28 -11.48 -7.06
C GLY A 39 -2.40 -11.57 -8.30
N GLU A 40 -2.76 -10.89 -9.39
CA GLU A 40 -1.96 -10.83 -10.62
C GLU A 40 -1.48 -9.40 -10.92
N PRO A 41 -0.22 -9.20 -11.31
CA PRO A 41 0.28 -7.88 -11.69
C PRO A 41 -0.32 -7.42 -13.02
N ASP A 42 -0.81 -6.17 -13.09
CA ASP A 42 -1.27 -5.58 -14.34
C ASP A 42 -0.08 -5.18 -15.22
N ASN A 43 0.34 -6.11 -16.07
CA ASN A 43 1.45 -5.90 -16.99
C ASN A 43 1.19 -4.81 -18.04
N ASN A 44 -0.09 -4.47 -18.30
CA ASN A 44 -0.47 -3.43 -19.27
C ASN A 44 -0.39 -2.02 -18.67
N HIS A 45 -0.26 -1.90 -17.34
CA HIS A 45 -0.13 -0.60 -16.69
C HIS A 45 1.14 0.13 -17.16
N PRO A 46 1.11 1.44 -17.41
CA PRO A 46 2.28 2.22 -17.89
C PRO A 46 3.42 2.38 -16.85
N GLY A 47 3.30 1.74 -15.69
CA GLY A 47 4.15 1.94 -14.52
C GLY A 47 3.57 2.99 -13.57
N LEU A 48 3.59 2.69 -12.28
CA LEU A 48 3.16 3.58 -11.21
C LEU A 48 4.24 4.60 -10.90
N ASN A 49 3.84 5.82 -10.54
CA ASN A 49 4.77 6.76 -9.92
C ASN A 49 5.02 6.35 -8.45
N PRO A 50 6.09 6.84 -7.81
CA PRO A 50 6.40 6.44 -6.44
C PRO A 50 5.28 6.71 -5.43
N VAL A 51 4.59 7.85 -5.54
CA VAL A 51 3.49 8.22 -4.62
C VAL A 51 2.33 7.21 -4.70
N ASP A 52 1.99 6.75 -5.90
CA ASP A 52 0.94 5.75 -6.09
C ASP A 52 1.34 4.39 -5.54
N VAL A 53 2.62 4.00 -5.66
CA VAL A 53 3.14 2.78 -5.02
C VAL A 53 2.94 2.84 -3.51
N TYR A 54 3.38 3.93 -2.85
CA TYR A 54 3.16 4.11 -1.42
C TYR A 54 1.70 4.05 -1.03
N ARG A 55 0.84 4.75 -1.78
CA ARG A 55 -0.60 4.79 -1.50
C ARG A 55 -1.24 3.41 -1.55
N LEU A 56 -0.91 2.60 -2.57
CA LEU A 56 -1.47 1.26 -2.72
C LEU A 56 -1.01 0.32 -1.61
N GLU A 57 0.26 0.38 -1.23
CA GLU A 57 0.81 -0.49 -0.19
C GLU A 57 0.27 -0.14 1.21
N ILE A 58 0.12 1.16 1.51
CA ILE A 58 -0.53 1.62 2.75
C ILE A 58 -2.00 1.17 2.77
N GLN A 59 -2.71 1.35 1.65
CA GLN A 59 -4.11 0.95 1.54
C GLN A 59 -4.27 -0.58 1.72
N ALA A 60 -3.42 -1.38 1.10
CA ALA A 60 -3.43 -2.83 1.26
C ALA A 60 -3.13 -3.27 2.70
N MET A 61 -2.24 -2.57 3.41
CA MET A 61 -1.98 -2.82 4.83
C MET A 61 -3.23 -2.52 5.69
N ILE A 62 -3.92 -1.41 5.41
CA ILE A 62 -5.19 -1.04 6.05
C ILE A 62 -6.27 -2.08 5.79
N ASP A 63 -6.43 -2.52 4.54
CA ASP A 63 -7.44 -3.52 4.17
C ASP A 63 -7.10 -4.91 4.72
N ALA A 64 -5.82 -5.29 4.72
CA ALA A 64 -5.35 -6.53 5.34
C ALA A 64 -5.69 -6.55 6.84
N LYS A 65 -5.59 -5.39 7.51
CA LYS A 65 -6.00 -5.30 8.92
C LYS A 65 -7.49 -5.59 9.08
N ALA A 66 -8.35 -4.98 8.27
CA ALA A 66 -9.80 -5.23 8.32
C ALA A 66 -10.15 -6.72 8.07
N ASN A 67 -9.43 -7.38 7.14
CA ASN A 67 -9.62 -8.78 6.81
C ASN A 67 -9.34 -9.74 7.99
N GLU A 68 -8.53 -9.35 8.99
CA GLU A 68 -8.31 -10.15 10.20
C GLU A 68 -9.61 -10.47 10.96
N ARG A 69 -10.62 -9.59 10.85
CA ARG A 69 -11.97 -9.80 11.42
C ARG A 69 -13.04 -10.08 10.36
N GLN A 70 -12.63 -10.57 9.18
CA GLN A 70 -13.53 -10.96 8.09
C GLN A 70 -14.35 -9.79 7.49
N TYR A 71 -13.85 -8.56 7.61
CA TYR A 71 -14.38 -7.44 6.85
C TYR A 71 -13.76 -7.44 5.44
N ASP A 72 -14.59 -7.26 4.41
CA ASP A 72 -14.12 -7.27 3.01
C ASP A 72 -13.05 -6.22 2.72
N SER A 73 -13.13 -5.06 3.38
CA SER A 73 -12.18 -3.95 3.23
C SER A 73 -12.21 -3.05 4.47
N GLY A 74 -11.20 -2.19 4.57
CA GLY A 74 -11.17 -1.10 5.55
C GLY A 74 -12.33 -0.12 5.37
N ALA A 75 -12.85 0.05 4.14
CA ALA A 75 -14.06 0.84 3.90
C ALA A 75 -15.31 0.18 4.48
N THR A 76 -15.45 -1.14 4.31
CA THR A 76 -16.54 -1.93 4.90
C THR A 76 -16.52 -1.85 6.42
N LEU A 77 -15.35 -2.07 7.04
CA LEU A 77 -15.19 -1.92 8.50
C LEU A 77 -15.53 -0.50 8.96
N ALA A 78 -14.97 0.52 8.31
CA ALA A 78 -15.25 1.91 8.66
C ALA A 78 -16.74 2.27 8.57
N SER A 79 -17.51 1.64 7.68
CA SER A 79 -18.95 1.91 7.55
C SER A 79 -19.74 1.59 8.84
N TYR A 80 -19.23 0.71 9.70
CA TYR A 80 -19.90 0.31 10.93
C TYR A 80 -19.71 1.26 12.11
N VAL A 81 -19.04 2.41 11.97
CA VAL A 81 -18.83 3.38 13.07
C VAL A 81 -20.12 3.77 13.81
N ASN A 82 -21.26 3.81 13.08
CA ASN A 82 -22.59 4.14 13.61
C ASN A 82 -23.50 2.90 13.74
N SER A 83 -22.94 1.70 13.78
CA SER A 83 -23.71 0.46 13.97
C SER A 83 -24.45 0.46 15.30
N THR A 84 -25.66 -0.12 15.30
CA THR A 84 -26.42 -0.39 16.53
C THR A 84 -25.87 -1.57 17.32
N ILE A 85 -24.95 -2.34 16.74
CA ILE A 85 -24.23 -3.42 17.42
C ILE A 85 -22.94 -2.84 17.99
N GLU A 86 -22.88 -2.75 19.32
CA GLU A 86 -21.79 -2.14 20.09
C GLU A 86 -20.40 -2.69 19.74
N GLN A 87 -20.31 -3.99 19.49
CA GLN A 87 -19.06 -4.61 19.06
C GLN A 87 -18.58 -4.01 17.73
N TRP A 88 -19.44 -3.95 16.71
CA TRP A 88 -19.06 -3.47 15.38
C TRP A 88 -18.76 -1.97 15.39
N SER A 89 -19.51 -1.18 16.15
CA SER A 89 -19.23 0.26 16.26
C SER A 89 -17.92 0.53 16.99
N SER A 90 -17.63 -0.20 18.07
CA SER A 90 -16.37 -0.07 18.81
C SER A 90 -15.16 -0.45 17.95
N GLU A 91 -15.25 -1.56 17.21
CA GLU A 91 -14.21 -1.99 16.27
C GLU A 91 -13.97 -0.96 15.16
N ALA A 92 -15.05 -0.48 14.54
CA ALA A 92 -14.97 0.50 13.46
C ALA A 92 -14.41 1.85 13.94
N GLN A 93 -14.78 2.31 15.14
CA GLN A 93 -14.25 3.56 15.71
C GLN A 93 -12.75 3.46 15.99
N ALA A 94 -12.31 2.36 16.61
CA ALA A 94 -10.88 2.13 16.83
C ALA A 94 -10.11 2.07 15.50
N PHE A 95 -10.65 1.34 14.52
CA PHE A 95 -10.04 1.21 13.21
C PHE A 95 -9.93 2.54 12.46
N VAL A 96 -11.00 3.35 12.44
CA VAL A 96 -10.99 4.67 11.79
C VAL A 96 -9.96 5.58 12.44
N ALA A 97 -9.91 5.64 13.77
CA ALA A 97 -8.92 6.46 14.48
C ALA A 97 -7.48 6.05 14.14
N TRP A 98 -7.20 4.75 14.06
CA TRP A 98 -5.90 4.24 13.62
C TRP A 98 -5.59 4.55 12.16
N ARG A 99 -6.55 4.32 11.26
CA ARG A 99 -6.42 4.62 9.83
C ARG A 99 -6.11 6.09 9.60
N ASP A 100 -6.76 6.98 10.34
CA ASP A 100 -6.52 8.41 10.25
C ASP A 100 -5.09 8.75 10.73
N ALA A 101 -4.60 8.13 11.81
CA ALA A 101 -3.22 8.29 12.26
C ALA A 101 -2.19 7.79 11.24
N VAL A 102 -2.46 6.65 10.58
CA VAL A 102 -1.63 6.11 9.48
C VAL A 102 -1.50 7.13 8.34
N TRP A 103 -2.63 7.65 7.86
CA TRP A 103 -2.61 8.62 6.75
C TRP A 103 -1.98 9.96 7.14
N LEU A 104 -2.23 10.45 8.35
CA LEU A 104 -1.57 11.66 8.86
C LEU A 104 -0.05 11.50 8.89
N TYR A 105 0.45 10.35 9.35
CA TYR A 105 1.88 10.06 9.36
C TYR A 105 2.45 10.03 7.94
N ALA A 106 1.82 9.26 7.03
CA ALA A 106 2.30 9.12 5.65
C ALA A 106 2.35 10.45 4.90
N LEU A 107 1.33 11.31 5.07
CA LEU A 107 1.30 12.64 4.46
C LEU A 107 2.34 13.59 5.07
N ALA A 108 2.61 13.49 6.36
CA ALA A 108 3.66 14.27 7.01
C ALA A 108 5.07 13.87 6.51
N GLU A 109 5.32 12.57 6.33
CA GLU A 109 6.58 12.10 5.75
C GLU A 109 6.73 12.51 4.27
N LEU A 110 5.64 12.47 3.50
CA LEU A 110 5.64 12.97 2.14
C LEU A 110 6.02 14.45 2.07
N ASP A 111 5.47 15.29 2.95
CA ASP A 111 5.81 16.72 3.03
C ASP A 111 7.30 16.95 3.34
N LYS A 112 7.88 16.18 4.27
CA LYS A 112 9.33 16.24 4.56
C LYS A 112 10.19 15.86 3.36
N VAL A 113 9.79 14.82 2.62
CA VAL A 113 10.51 14.39 1.40
C VAL A 113 10.42 15.47 0.32
N GLN A 114 9.26 16.08 0.13
CA GLN A 114 9.07 17.17 -0.85
C GLN A 114 9.88 18.42 -0.50
N LYS A 115 10.08 18.69 0.79
CA LYS A 115 10.93 19.79 1.28
C LYS A 115 12.42 19.45 1.31
N ALA A 116 12.79 18.22 0.95
CA ALA A 116 14.14 17.67 1.07
C ALA A 116 14.68 17.63 2.51
N ASP A 117 13.81 17.68 3.51
CA ASP A 117 14.15 17.49 4.93
C ASP A 117 14.43 16.02 5.27
N ARG A 118 13.95 15.11 4.43
CA ARG A 118 14.15 13.65 4.53
C ARG A 118 14.40 13.06 3.15
N ALA A 119 15.32 12.11 3.05
CA ALA A 119 15.44 11.29 1.84
C ALA A 119 14.19 10.42 1.66
N GLN A 120 13.80 10.15 0.41
CA GLN A 120 12.70 9.22 0.14
C GLN A 120 13.05 7.84 0.74
N PRO A 121 12.25 7.33 1.70
CA PRO A 121 12.50 5.99 2.27
C PRO A 121 12.23 4.89 1.23
N SER A 122 12.42 3.63 1.60
CA SER A 122 11.76 2.54 0.89
C SER A 122 10.30 2.40 1.34
N VAL A 123 9.49 1.69 0.56
CA VAL A 123 8.10 1.37 0.94
C VAL A 123 8.08 0.57 2.24
N GLU A 124 8.96 -0.42 2.36
CA GLU A 124 9.04 -1.32 3.50
C GLU A 124 9.43 -0.57 4.78
N ASP A 125 10.40 0.35 4.69
CA ASP A 125 10.81 1.20 5.81
C ASP A 125 9.66 2.11 6.26
N LEU A 126 8.96 2.75 5.32
CA LEU A 126 7.81 3.61 5.66
C LEU A 126 6.71 2.80 6.34
N LEU A 127 6.37 1.61 5.82
CA LEU A 127 5.34 0.75 6.41
C LEU A 127 5.72 0.28 7.82
N ALA A 128 7.00 0.03 8.09
CA ALA A 128 7.49 -0.35 9.41
C ALA A 128 7.42 0.80 10.45
N GLU A 129 7.40 2.05 9.99
CA GLU A 129 7.24 3.23 10.85
C GLU A 129 5.78 3.55 11.20
N LEU A 130 4.82 2.95 10.49
CA LEU A 130 3.41 3.27 10.69
C LEU A 130 2.90 2.82 12.07
N PRO A 131 1.93 3.53 12.66
CA PRO A 131 1.34 3.15 13.93
C PRO A 131 0.85 1.70 13.92
N ALA A 132 1.20 0.94 14.95
CA ALA A 132 0.63 -0.39 15.16
C ALA A 132 -0.85 -0.29 15.55
N PHE A 133 -1.67 -1.25 15.11
CA PHE A 133 -3.07 -1.35 15.50
C PHE A 133 -3.29 -2.48 16.48
N GLU A 134 -4.02 -2.18 17.56
CA GLU A 134 -4.53 -3.16 18.49
C GLU A 134 -6.06 -3.16 18.45
N TRP A 135 -6.63 -4.35 18.32
CA TRP A 135 -8.08 -4.48 18.34
C TRP A 135 -8.63 -4.23 19.75
N PRO A 136 -9.78 -3.54 19.88
CA PRO A 136 -10.46 -3.45 21.17
C PRO A 136 -10.83 -4.87 21.65
N VAL A 137 -10.59 -5.12 22.94
CA VAL A 137 -11.05 -6.34 23.60
C VAL A 137 -12.57 -6.38 23.55
N ALA A 138 -13.12 -7.50 23.10
CA ALA A 138 -14.56 -7.71 23.14
C ALA A 138 -15.00 -7.58 24.60
N GLN A 139 -15.88 -6.63 24.90
CA GLN A 139 -16.48 -6.54 26.21
C GLN A 139 -17.32 -7.80 26.39
N SER A 140 -16.81 -8.75 27.17
CA SER A 140 -17.51 -9.96 27.56
C SER A 140 -18.81 -9.56 28.26
N ARG A 141 -19.95 -9.95 27.66
CA ARG A 141 -21.27 -9.88 28.29
C ARG A 141 -21.42 -10.93 29.38
#